data_AF-A0A9W6NJF8-F1
#
_entry.id   AF-A0A9W6NJF8-F1
#
_cell.length_a   1.000
_cell.length_b   1.000
_cell.length_c   1.000
_cell.angle_alpha   90.00
_cell.angle_beta   90.00
_cell.angle_gamma   90.00
#
_symmetry.space_group_name_H-M   'P 1'
#
loop_
_entity.id
_entity.type
_entity.pdbx_description
1 polymer ?
#
loop_
_entity_poly.entity_id
_entity_poly.type
_entity_poly.pdbx_seq_one_letter_code
_entity_poly.pdbx_strand_id
1 'polypeptide(L)'
;MPFDLANQPWWSAGLAALAVPLLLVVGGRRDMLAYLAAYFLLFGFGPVVSYQLGGTIYFGTNTLLIGRAALGLLLAFTGVVAVGVLLRQRRDIRDPRQGLDRQRRMPLVPAVLALLTLYALAVLAWGGPAFLAGTKLDRIAVAGPFHYDYLLLEMCACALYFIAQETSTGRFAYRVNLGVYIAYCLATGERDFIFVLFALVLHRELVRTERRIPGSVLWGAGLAVGATALFALRGGGAPGDSDASQILNQGSVLFVDTWVMGHVPSTEPYQHGASYLRALVNLIPGQHQTPLAQWLVDRYAPGSSSGYGFSLTGEAYANFGLYGVPALFALLTAAHRWLVNRIDRAPVYAYASILFTVAWMYGFRGESQSLLKTVVYGAVFFGVIRAVSARVVTDDEEARECASV
;
A
#
# COMPACT_ATOMS: atom_id res chain seq x y z
N MET A 1 -42.06 10.63 2.75
CA MET A 1 -40.69 11.16 2.85
C MET A 1 -39.88 10.55 1.71
N PRO A 2 -39.18 11.36 0.89
CA PRO A 2 -38.29 10.80 -0.12
C PRO A 2 -37.21 9.96 0.55
N PHE A 3 -36.94 8.78 -0.01
CA PHE A 3 -35.88 7.88 0.44
C PHE A 3 -34.54 8.60 0.22
N ASP A 4 -33.96 9.16 1.28
CA ASP A 4 -32.64 9.79 1.18
C ASP A 4 -31.58 8.70 1.17
N LEU A 5 -31.32 8.16 -0.02
CA LEU A 5 -30.32 7.13 -0.27
C LEU A 5 -28.93 7.55 0.23
N ALA A 6 -28.65 8.86 0.31
CA ALA A 6 -27.38 9.35 0.83
C ALA A 6 -27.22 9.12 2.34
N ASN A 7 -28.33 8.97 3.09
CA ASN A 7 -28.30 8.74 4.54
C ASN A 7 -28.33 7.26 4.94
N GLN A 8 -28.44 6.36 3.96
CA GLN A 8 -28.48 4.91 4.21
C GLN A 8 -27.19 4.23 3.70
N PRO A 9 -26.11 4.19 4.51
CA PRO A 9 -24.81 3.73 4.04
C PRO A 9 -24.75 2.24 3.66
N TRP A 10 -25.74 1.44 4.05
CA TRP A 10 -25.82 0.02 3.71
C TRP A 10 -25.95 -0.21 2.19
N TRP A 11 -26.63 0.67 1.47
CA TRP A 11 -26.72 0.59 0.01
C TRP A 11 -25.36 0.78 -0.64
N SER A 12 -24.60 1.78 -0.19
CA SER A 12 -23.24 2.04 -0.68
C SER A 12 -22.30 0.86 -0.41
N ALA A 13 -22.36 0.29 0.80
CA ALA A 13 -21.57 -0.89 1.13
C ALA A 13 -21.97 -2.11 0.28
N GLY A 14 -23.28 -2.36 0.12
CA GLY A 14 -23.79 -3.46 -0.69
C GLY A 14 -23.41 -3.35 -2.17
N LEU A 15 -23.56 -2.16 -2.77
CA LEU A 15 -23.17 -1.91 -4.16
C LEU A 15 -21.66 -2.00 -4.36
N ALA A 16 -20.85 -1.48 -3.43
CA ALA A 16 -19.40 -1.62 -3.48
C ALA A 16 -18.96 -3.09 -3.36
N ALA A 17 -19.66 -3.89 -2.55
CA ALA A 17 -19.38 -5.32 -2.44
C ALA A 17 -19.59 -6.08 -3.76
N LEU A 18 -20.48 -5.61 -4.64
CA LEU A 18 -20.68 -6.19 -5.99
C LEU A 18 -19.50 -5.93 -6.94
N ALA A 19 -18.61 -4.97 -6.64
CA ALA A 19 -17.44 -4.69 -7.46
C ALA A 19 -16.48 -5.89 -7.52
N VAL A 20 -16.29 -6.60 -6.40
CA VAL A 20 -15.39 -7.76 -6.33
C VAL A 20 -15.83 -8.90 -7.25
N PRO A 21 -17.07 -9.44 -7.15
CA PRO A 21 -17.52 -10.50 -8.06
C PRO A 21 -17.58 -10.01 -9.51
N LEU A 22 -17.97 -8.76 -9.77
CA LEU A 22 -17.96 -8.20 -11.13
C LEU A 22 -16.56 -8.22 -11.75
N LEU A 23 -15.54 -7.75 -11.02
CA LEU A 23 -14.15 -7.79 -11.48
C LEU A 23 -13.66 -9.22 -11.68
N LEU A 24 -14.03 -10.15 -10.80
CA LEU A 24 -13.70 -11.58 -10.97
C LEU A 24 -14.37 -12.20 -12.21
N VAL A 25 -15.60 -11.81 -12.53
CA VAL A 25 -16.30 -12.26 -13.74
C VAL A 25 -15.62 -11.71 -15.00
N VAL A 26 -15.23 -10.44 -14.99
CA VAL A 26 -14.66 -9.76 -16.16
C VAL A 26 -13.18 -10.13 -16.40
N GLY A 27 -12.33 -10.01 -15.38
CA GLY A 27 -10.90 -10.30 -15.48
C GLY A 27 -10.53 -11.75 -15.20
N GLY A 28 -11.44 -12.53 -14.63
CA GLY A 28 -11.18 -13.89 -14.17
C GLY A 28 -10.56 -13.95 -12.77
N ARG A 29 -10.31 -15.17 -12.29
CA ARG A 29 -9.80 -15.43 -10.92
C ARG A 29 -8.39 -14.88 -10.64
N ARG A 30 -7.63 -14.52 -11.68
CA ARG A 30 -6.30 -13.93 -11.54
C ARG A 30 -6.33 -12.40 -11.57
N ASP A 31 -7.51 -11.80 -11.62
CA ASP A 31 -7.64 -10.34 -11.64
C ASP A 31 -7.21 -9.75 -10.30
N MET A 32 -6.02 -9.14 -10.28
CA MET A 32 -5.47 -8.50 -9.08
C MET A 32 -6.38 -7.41 -8.53
N LEU A 33 -7.11 -6.73 -9.41
CA LEU A 33 -7.97 -5.62 -9.03
C LEU A 33 -9.14 -6.08 -8.16
N ALA A 34 -9.64 -7.30 -8.35
CA ALA A 34 -10.69 -7.86 -7.50
C ALA A 34 -10.20 -8.04 -6.04
N TYR A 35 -8.96 -8.48 -5.87
CA TYR A 35 -8.36 -8.65 -4.54
C TYR A 35 -8.04 -7.30 -3.87
N LEU A 36 -7.58 -6.31 -4.66
CA LEU A 36 -7.41 -4.94 -4.18
C LEU A 36 -8.76 -4.30 -3.80
N ALA A 37 -9.80 -4.52 -4.60
CA ALA A 37 -11.15 -4.07 -4.30
C ALA A 37 -11.68 -4.71 -3.01
N ALA A 38 -11.43 -6.00 -2.77
CA ALA A 38 -11.80 -6.66 -1.52
C ALA A 38 -11.04 -6.05 -0.31
N TYR A 39 -9.76 -5.73 -0.48
CA TYR A 39 -8.98 -5.00 0.52
C TYR A 39 -9.56 -3.61 0.80
N PHE A 40 -9.83 -2.80 -0.23
CA PHE A 40 -10.44 -1.48 -0.06
C PHE A 40 -11.84 -1.55 0.56
N LEU A 41 -12.58 -2.62 0.29
CA LEU A 41 -13.91 -2.84 0.86
C LEU A 41 -13.79 -3.06 2.38
N LEU A 42 -12.85 -3.91 2.79
CA LEU A 42 -12.59 -4.16 4.22
C LEU A 42 -12.13 -2.89 4.93
N PHE A 43 -11.14 -2.17 4.38
CA PHE A 43 -10.54 -1.01 5.05
C PHE A 43 -11.38 0.27 4.95
N GLY A 44 -12.16 0.44 3.88
CA GLY A 44 -13.02 1.60 3.67
C GLY A 44 -14.41 1.42 4.27
N PHE A 45 -15.09 0.31 3.94
CA PHE A 45 -16.45 0.04 4.39
C PHE A 45 -16.53 -0.77 5.69
N GLY A 46 -15.45 -1.39 6.16
CA GLY A 46 -15.43 -2.08 7.45
C GLY A 46 -15.97 -1.22 8.59
N PRO A 47 -15.47 0.01 8.83
CA PRO A 47 -15.97 0.85 9.92
C PRO A 47 -17.45 1.24 9.74
N VAL A 48 -17.91 1.37 8.49
CA VAL A 48 -19.32 1.63 8.16
C VAL A 48 -20.19 0.44 8.58
N VAL A 49 -19.77 -0.78 8.23
CA VAL A 49 -20.48 -2.01 8.62
C VAL A 49 -20.45 -2.20 10.14
N SER A 50 -19.31 -1.95 10.79
CA SER A 50 -19.19 -1.99 12.26
C SER A 50 -20.23 -1.08 12.92
N TYR A 51 -20.31 0.19 12.50
CA TYR A 51 -21.28 1.15 13.02
C TYR A 51 -22.72 0.68 12.85
N GLN A 52 -23.08 0.18 11.67
CA GLN A 52 -24.43 -0.30 11.38
C GLN A 52 -24.83 -1.52 12.20
N LEU A 53 -23.86 -2.32 12.63
CA LEU A 53 -24.07 -3.47 13.52
C LEU A 53 -24.01 -3.09 15.01
N GLY A 54 -23.93 -1.80 15.35
CA GLY A 54 -23.81 -1.32 16.73
C GLY A 54 -22.40 -1.50 17.33
N GLY A 55 -21.40 -1.80 16.51
CA GLY A 55 -20.00 -1.88 16.91
C GLY A 55 -19.35 -0.51 17.09
N THR A 56 -18.15 -0.50 17.67
CA THR A 56 -17.36 0.72 17.83
C THR A 56 -16.76 1.18 16.51
N ILE A 57 -16.56 2.49 16.39
CA ILE A 57 -15.86 3.14 15.27
C ILE A 57 -14.78 4.08 15.80
N TYR A 58 -13.84 4.43 14.94
CA TYR A 58 -12.73 5.31 15.29
C TYR A 58 -13.23 6.64 15.88
N PHE A 59 -12.63 7.05 17.01
CA PHE A 59 -12.98 8.28 17.71
C PHE A 59 -12.84 9.50 16.79
N GLY A 60 -13.81 10.41 16.83
CA GLY A 60 -13.86 11.60 15.97
C GLY A 60 -14.66 11.42 14.68
N THR A 61 -15.08 10.20 14.33
CA THR A 61 -15.93 9.98 13.16
C THR A 61 -17.27 10.68 13.34
N ASN A 62 -17.63 11.58 12.42
CA ASN A 62 -18.93 12.26 12.46
C ASN A 62 -20.02 11.32 11.92
N THR A 63 -20.82 10.76 12.83
CA THR A 63 -21.85 9.76 12.52
C THR A 63 -22.92 10.28 11.55
N LEU A 64 -23.22 11.58 11.59
CA LEU A 64 -24.19 12.21 10.68
C LEU A 64 -23.69 12.26 9.23
N LEU A 65 -22.37 12.15 9.02
CA LEU A 65 -21.75 12.21 7.69
C LEU A 65 -21.32 10.84 7.16
N ILE A 66 -21.54 9.75 7.90
CA ILE A 66 -21.16 8.40 7.47
C ILE A 66 -21.80 8.03 6.13
N GLY A 67 -23.07 8.40 5.91
CA GLY A 67 -23.76 8.16 4.64
C GLY A 67 -23.05 8.82 3.45
N ARG A 68 -22.63 10.08 3.61
CA ARG A 68 -21.90 10.83 2.58
C ARG A 68 -20.49 10.28 2.34
N ALA A 69 -19.77 9.91 3.40
CA ALA A 69 -18.47 9.26 3.28
C ALA A 69 -18.57 7.90 2.57
N ALA A 70 -19.59 7.10 2.91
CA ALA A 70 -19.88 5.83 2.25
C ALA A 70 -20.21 6.02 0.76
N LEU A 71 -20.93 7.09 0.39
CA LEU A 71 -21.14 7.46 -1.02
C LEU A 71 -19.82 7.82 -1.72
N GLY A 72 -18.94 8.58 -1.07
CA GLY A 72 -17.59 8.88 -1.60
C GLY A 72 -16.79 7.59 -1.89
N LEU A 73 -16.77 6.66 -0.94
CA LEU A 73 -16.15 5.35 -1.13
C LEU A 73 -16.79 4.56 -2.28
N LEU A 74 -18.12 4.54 -2.41
CA LEU A 74 -18.80 3.90 -3.53
C LEU A 74 -18.38 4.51 -4.89
N LEU A 75 -18.22 5.83 -4.96
CA LEU A 75 -17.73 6.49 -6.16
C LEU A 75 -16.27 6.10 -6.48
N ALA A 76 -15.42 5.94 -5.47
CA ALA A 76 -14.07 5.40 -5.66
C ALA A 76 -14.13 4.01 -6.31
N PHE A 77 -14.98 3.12 -5.80
CA PHE A 77 -15.23 1.80 -6.39
C PHE A 77 -15.79 1.87 -7.81
N THR A 78 -16.64 2.85 -8.10
CA THR A 78 -17.17 3.08 -9.44
C THR A 78 -16.04 3.41 -10.42
N GLY A 79 -15.09 4.28 -10.03
CA GLY A 79 -13.88 4.56 -10.82
C GLY A 79 -13.01 3.33 -11.05
N VAL A 80 -12.80 2.53 -9.99
CA VAL A 80 -12.06 1.26 -10.06
C VAL A 80 -12.73 0.27 -11.02
N VAL A 81 -14.04 0.05 -10.90
CA VAL A 81 -14.79 -0.90 -11.72
C VAL A 81 -14.84 -0.43 -13.17
N ALA A 82 -15.14 0.85 -13.42
CA ALA A 82 -15.24 1.38 -14.78
C ALA A 82 -13.94 1.12 -15.56
N VAL A 83 -12.80 1.50 -14.99
CA VAL A 83 -11.51 1.25 -15.63
C VAL A 83 -11.13 -0.22 -15.62
N GLY A 84 -11.44 -0.96 -14.56
CA GLY A 84 -11.18 -2.40 -14.45
C GLY A 84 -11.88 -3.21 -15.54
N VAL A 85 -13.08 -2.80 -15.95
CA VAL A 85 -13.88 -3.41 -17.02
C VAL A 85 -13.36 -3.01 -18.41
N LEU A 86 -13.01 -1.73 -18.60
CA LEU A 86 -12.52 -1.19 -19.87
C LEU A 86 -11.08 -1.64 -20.19
N LEU A 87 -10.19 -1.56 -19.21
CA LEU A 87 -8.79 -1.96 -19.30
C LEU A 87 -8.58 -3.31 -18.62
N ARG A 88 -8.96 -4.38 -19.32
CA ARG A 88 -8.87 -5.74 -18.80
C ARG A 88 -7.43 -6.18 -18.54
N GLN A 89 -7.26 -7.04 -17.55
CA GLN A 89 -5.98 -7.71 -17.33
C GLN A 89 -5.69 -8.71 -18.45
N ARG A 90 -4.46 -8.71 -18.95
CA ARG A 90 -3.95 -9.76 -19.84
C ARG A 90 -4.01 -11.10 -19.14
N ARG A 91 -4.47 -12.13 -19.85
CA ARG A 91 -4.53 -13.52 -19.36
C ARG A 91 -3.26 -14.32 -19.67
N ASP A 92 -2.48 -13.84 -20.63
CA ASP A 92 -1.28 -14.45 -21.19
C ASP A 92 0.02 -13.91 -20.56
N ILE A 93 -0.05 -13.44 -19.31
CA ILE A 93 1.12 -12.91 -18.59
C ILE A 93 2.10 -14.05 -18.35
N ARG A 94 3.30 -13.91 -18.91
CA ARG A 94 4.40 -14.87 -18.73
C ARG A 94 5.17 -14.57 -17.44
N ASP A 95 5.94 -15.55 -16.98
CA ASP A 95 6.85 -15.33 -15.86
C ASP A 95 7.94 -14.33 -16.26
N PRO A 96 8.04 -13.16 -15.59
CA PRO A 96 9.07 -12.17 -15.89
C PRO A 96 10.48 -12.78 -15.84
N ARG A 97 10.69 -13.83 -15.04
CA ARG A 97 11.97 -14.54 -14.94
C ARG A 97 12.42 -15.21 -16.23
N GLN A 98 11.49 -15.56 -17.13
CA GLN A 98 11.80 -16.25 -18.39
C GLN A 98 12.27 -15.28 -19.49
N GLY A 99 11.88 -14.01 -19.43
CA GLY A 99 12.22 -13.00 -20.45
C GLY A 99 13.49 -12.20 -20.14
N LEU A 100 14.15 -12.48 -19.01
CA LEU A 100 15.34 -11.77 -18.56
C LEU A 100 16.55 -12.42 -19.20
N ASP A 101 17.01 -11.80 -20.28
CA ASP A 101 18.24 -12.18 -20.96
C ASP A 101 19.42 -12.21 -19.96
N ARG A 102 20.35 -13.16 -20.11
CA ARG A 102 21.47 -13.33 -19.17
C ARG A 102 22.32 -12.06 -19.02
N GLN A 103 22.34 -11.22 -20.05
CA GLN A 103 23.03 -9.92 -20.07
C GLN A 103 22.36 -8.84 -19.20
N ARG A 104 21.19 -9.10 -18.61
CA ARG A 104 20.43 -8.13 -17.79
C ARG A 104 20.45 -8.43 -16.30
N ARG A 105 21.36 -9.30 -15.85
CA ARG A 105 21.52 -9.63 -14.43
C ARG A 105 21.86 -8.37 -13.63
N MET A 106 21.30 -8.29 -12.43
CA MET A 106 21.57 -7.18 -11.49
C MET A 106 22.39 -7.71 -10.30
N PRO A 107 23.73 -7.87 -10.44
CA PRO A 107 24.58 -8.45 -9.39
C PRO A 107 24.58 -7.64 -8.09
N LEU A 108 24.14 -6.38 -8.10
CA LEU A 108 24.06 -5.55 -6.90
C LEU A 108 22.86 -5.88 -6.00
N VAL A 109 21.82 -6.55 -6.52
CA VAL A 109 20.59 -6.84 -5.75
C VAL A 109 20.86 -7.61 -4.44
N PRO A 110 21.64 -8.71 -4.42
CA PRO A 110 21.97 -9.40 -3.18
C PRO A 110 22.72 -8.52 -2.16
N ALA A 111 23.62 -7.64 -2.63
CA ALA A 111 24.39 -6.76 -1.77
C ALA A 111 23.50 -5.69 -1.10
N VAL A 112 22.57 -5.09 -1.85
CA VAL A 112 21.60 -4.12 -1.32
C VAL A 112 20.69 -4.79 -0.29
N LEU A 113 20.18 -5.99 -0.58
CA LEU A 113 19.35 -6.75 0.36
C LEU A 113 20.13 -7.12 1.63
N ALA A 114 21.40 -7.53 1.49
CA ALA A 114 22.25 -7.81 2.65
C ALA A 114 22.48 -6.56 3.51
N LEU A 115 22.71 -5.40 2.90
CA LEU A 115 22.89 -4.14 3.63
C LEU A 115 21.65 -3.75 4.44
N LEU A 116 20.46 -3.81 3.84
CA LEU A 116 19.20 -3.52 4.53
C LEU A 116 18.93 -4.52 5.66
N THR A 117 19.19 -5.80 5.41
CA THR A 117 19.14 -6.86 6.43
C THR A 117 20.05 -6.56 7.62
N LEU A 118 21.31 -6.20 7.35
CA LEU A 118 22.30 -5.90 8.40
C LEU A 118 21.90 -4.68 9.21
N TYR A 119 21.40 -3.63 8.57
CA TYR A 119 20.86 -2.45 9.26
C TYR A 119 19.74 -2.84 10.24
N ALA A 120 18.75 -3.60 9.77
CA ALA A 120 17.62 -4.00 10.59
C ALA A 120 18.02 -4.93 11.75
N LEU A 121 18.94 -5.87 11.51
CA LEU A 121 19.51 -6.72 12.56
C LEU A 121 20.27 -5.89 13.60
N ALA A 122 21.05 -4.89 13.17
CA ALA A 122 21.77 -4.01 14.08
C ALA A 122 20.79 -3.20 14.95
N VAL A 123 19.72 -2.64 14.37
CA VAL A 123 18.68 -1.92 15.12
C VAL A 123 17.98 -2.86 16.11
N LEU A 124 17.58 -4.06 15.68
CA LEU A 124 16.93 -5.06 16.54
C LEU A 124 17.83 -5.49 17.70
N ALA A 125 19.11 -5.75 17.43
CA ALA A 125 20.08 -6.14 18.44
C ALA A 125 20.35 -5.00 19.44
N TRP A 126 20.47 -3.77 18.94
CA TRP A 126 20.70 -2.59 19.77
C TRP A 126 19.50 -2.25 20.66
N GLY A 127 18.29 -2.26 20.09
CA GLY A 127 17.08 -1.96 20.85
C GLY A 127 16.69 -3.07 21.84
N GLY A 128 17.02 -4.33 21.52
CA GLY A 128 16.93 -5.47 22.44
C GLY A 128 15.57 -5.56 23.16
N PRO A 129 15.56 -5.69 24.50
CA PRO A 129 14.32 -5.76 25.28
C PRO A 129 13.43 -4.50 25.22
N ALA A 130 13.97 -3.33 24.85
CA ALA A 130 13.20 -2.09 24.81
C ALA A 130 12.07 -2.14 23.76
N PHE A 131 12.24 -2.93 22.69
CA PHE A 131 11.17 -3.15 21.71
C PHE A 131 9.96 -3.88 22.29
N LEU A 132 10.13 -4.63 23.38
CA LEU A 132 9.05 -5.39 24.02
C LEU A 132 8.35 -4.58 25.11
N ALA A 133 9.06 -3.66 25.78
CA ALA A 133 8.58 -2.97 26.97
C ALA A 133 7.93 -1.59 26.72
N GLY A 134 8.03 -1.04 25.50
CA GLY A 134 7.56 0.32 25.19
C GLY A 134 6.22 0.42 24.47
N THR A 135 5.65 1.63 24.46
CA THR A 135 4.58 2.04 23.54
C THR A 135 5.10 2.06 22.09
N LYS A 136 4.21 2.21 21.10
CA LYS A 136 4.63 2.34 19.70
C LYS A 136 5.64 3.48 19.50
N LEU A 137 5.41 4.63 20.13
CA LEU A 137 6.30 5.80 20.01
C LEU A 137 7.67 5.53 20.63
N ASP A 138 7.73 4.85 21.78
CA ASP A 138 9.00 4.48 22.42
C ASP A 138 9.80 3.54 21.51
N ARG A 139 9.14 2.56 20.89
CA ARG A 139 9.77 1.62 19.95
C ARG A 139 10.32 2.34 18.70
N ILE A 140 9.57 3.31 18.17
CA ILE A 140 10.04 4.13 17.04
C ILE A 140 11.25 4.98 17.47
N ALA A 141 11.22 5.57 18.67
CA ALA A 141 12.33 6.34 19.20
C ALA A 141 13.60 5.47 19.34
N VAL A 142 13.45 4.23 19.83
CA VAL A 142 14.54 3.24 19.91
C VAL A 142 15.06 2.85 18.52
N ALA A 143 14.18 2.70 17.52
CA ALA A 143 14.57 2.40 16.16
C ALA A 143 15.38 3.53 15.49
N GLY A 144 15.29 4.75 16.02
CA GLY A 144 16.07 5.90 15.60
C GLY A 144 15.47 6.69 14.43
N PRO A 145 16.15 7.76 14.00
CA PRO A 145 15.60 8.75 13.06
C PRO A 145 15.35 8.19 11.66
N PHE A 146 16.07 7.13 11.27
CA PHE A 146 15.95 6.52 9.94
C PHE A 146 14.84 5.47 9.83
N HIS A 147 14.04 5.27 10.89
CA HIS A 147 13.00 4.24 10.92
C HIS A 147 12.08 4.28 9.68
N TYR A 148 11.47 5.43 9.38
CA TYR A 148 10.53 5.54 8.26
C TYR A 148 11.23 5.53 6.89
N ASP A 149 12.47 6.01 6.79
CA ASP A 149 13.26 5.91 5.57
C ASP A 149 13.63 4.45 5.27
N TYR A 150 13.96 3.66 6.30
CA TYR A 150 14.19 2.23 6.18
C TYR A 150 12.92 1.49 5.74
N LEU A 151 11.76 1.75 6.34
CA LEU A 151 10.50 1.12 5.91
C LEU A 151 10.20 1.40 4.43
N LEU A 152 10.45 2.63 3.97
CA LEU A 152 10.27 3.02 2.58
C LEU A 152 11.24 2.28 1.65
N LEU A 153 12.53 2.21 2.02
CA LEU A 153 13.54 1.46 1.28
C LEU A 153 13.21 -0.03 1.23
N GLU A 154 12.63 -0.59 2.29
CA GLU A 154 12.19 -1.99 2.32
C GLU A 154 11.01 -2.26 1.39
N MET A 155 10.04 -1.35 1.28
CA MET A 155 9.00 -1.45 0.25
C MET A 155 9.62 -1.48 -1.16
N CYS A 156 10.63 -0.64 -1.39
CA CYS A 156 11.39 -0.62 -2.65
C CYS A 156 12.17 -1.92 -2.86
N ALA A 157 12.88 -2.42 -1.85
CA ALA A 157 13.68 -3.64 -1.94
C ALA A 157 12.81 -4.88 -2.14
N CYS A 158 11.68 -4.98 -1.45
CA CYS A 158 10.74 -6.08 -1.59
C CYS A 158 10.13 -6.13 -3.01
N ALA A 159 9.97 -4.98 -3.69
CA ALA A 159 9.52 -4.94 -5.08
C ALA A 159 10.53 -5.56 -6.07
N LEU A 160 11.79 -5.81 -5.67
CA LEU A 160 12.78 -6.55 -6.47
C LEU A 160 12.52 -8.07 -6.53
N TYR A 161 11.37 -8.54 -6.04
CA TYR A 161 11.04 -9.97 -5.93
C TYR A 161 11.43 -10.81 -7.15
N PHE A 162 10.98 -10.45 -8.35
CA PHE A 162 11.25 -11.28 -9.53
C PHE A 162 12.73 -11.31 -9.92
N ILE A 163 13.42 -10.17 -9.77
CA ILE A 163 14.84 -10.01 -10.12
C ILE A 163 15.72 -10.79 -9.15
N ALA A 164 15.43 -10.70 -7.86
CA ALA A 164 16.15 -11.47 -6.84
C ALA A 164 16.05 -12.99 -7.07
N GLN A 165 15.05 -13.47 -7.82
CA GLN A 165 14.84 -14.89 -8.06
C GLN A 165 15.72 -15.48 -9.17
N GLU A 166 16.44 -14.64 -9.91
CA GLU A 166 17.33 -15.05 -11.01
C GLU A 166 18.53 -15.87 -10.54
N THR A 167 19.10 -15.54 -9.37
CA THR A 167 20.31 -16.20 -8.84
C THR A 167 20.02 -16.90 -7.51
N SER A 168 20.79 -17.93 -7.17
CA SER A 168 20.68 -18.60 -5.86
C SER A 168 20.97 -17.64 -4.71
N THR A 169 22.00 -16.81 -4.85
CA THR A 169 22.40 -15.79 -3.86
C THR A 169 21.32 -14.73 -3.68
N GLY A 170 20.74 -14.21 -4.78
CA GLY A 170 19.62 -13.26 -4.71
C GLY A 170 18.39 -13.86 -4.02
N ARG A 171 18.05 -15.11 -4.32
CA ARG A 171 16.93 -15.81 -3.68
C ARG A 171 17.12 -15.94 -2.18
N PHE A 172 18.34 -16.30 -1.77
CA PHE A 172 18.68 -16.42 -0.36
C PHE A 172 18.63 -15.05 0.33
N ALA A 173 19.34 -14.06 -0.20
CA ALA A 173 19.37 -12.70 0.36
C ALA A 173 17.96 -12.10 0.50
N TYR A 174 17.10 -12.27 -0.50
CA TYR A 174 15.73 -11.77 -0.46
C TYR A 174 14.89 -12.42 0.62
N ARG A 175 15.00 -13.75 0.82
CA ARG A 175 14.25 -14.46 1.86
C ARG A 175 14.69 -14.03 3.26
N VAL A 176 16.00 -13.89 3.46
CA VAL A 176 16.55 -13.39 4.73
C VAL A 176 16.10 -11.96 4.98
N ASN A 177 16.23 -11.08 3.99
CA ASN A 177 15.79 -9.69 4.08
C ASN A 177 14.31 -9.57 4.43
N LEU A 178 13.44 -10.27 3.69
CA LEU A 178 12.00 -10.27 3.97
C LEU A 178 11.69 -10.79 5.38
N GLY A 179 12.36 -11.85 5.84
CA GLY A 179 12.19 -12.39 7.19
C GLY A 179 12.59 -11.38 8.28
N VAL A 180 13.74 -10.73 8.10
CA VAL A 180 14.23 -9.70 9.03
C VAL A 180 13.36 -8.44 8.99
N TYR A 181 12.88 -8.02 7.82
CA TYR A 181 11.95 -6.90 7.68
C TYR A 181 10.62 -7.16 8.42
N ILE A 182 10.07 -8.39 8.32
CA ILE A 182 8.89 -8.78 9.09
C ILE A 182 9.19 -8.73 10.59
N ALA A 183 10.32 -9.29 11.05
CA ALA A 183 10.72 -9.23 12.45
C ALA A 183 10.89 -7.79 12.95
N TYR A 184 11.48 -6.92 12.13
CA TYR A 184 11.63 -5.49 12.40
C TYR A 184 10.29 -4.79 12.57
N CYS A 185 9.34 -5.01 11.66
CA CYS A 185 7.99 -4.45 11.79
C CYS A 185 7.26 -5.00 13.03
N LEU A 186 7.47 -6.28 13.33
CA LEU A 186 6.91 -6.91 14.53
C LEU A 186 7.48 -6.32 15.82
N ALA A 187 8.78 -6.00 15.85
CA ALA A 187 9.41 -5.35 17.00
C ALA A 187 8.97 -3.89 17.16
N THR A 188 8.88 -3.14 16.06
CA THR A 188 8.58 -1.70 16.06
C THR A 188 7.10 -1.35 16.18
N GLY A 189 6.20 -2.33 16.09
CA GLY A 189 4.76 -2.06 16.11
C GLY A 189 4.18 -1.71 14.73
N GLU A 190 4.97 -1.82 13.66
CA GLU A 190 4.54 -1.52 12.31
C GLU A 190 3.80 -2.68 11.65
N ARG A 191 2.97 -2.35 10.67
CA ARG A 191 2.08 -3.30 9.96
C ARG A 191 2.26 -3.29 8.44
N ASP A 192 3.18 -2.48 7.95
CA ASP A 192 3.33 -2.20 6.52
C ASP A 192 3.79 -3.44 5.72
N PHE A 193 4.49 -4.36 6.39
CA PHE A 193 4.88 -5.64 5.81
C PHE A 193 3.69 -6.47 5.32
N ILE A 194 2.49 -6.28 5.86
CA ILE A 194 1.28 -6.99 5.41
C ILE A 194 0.93 -6.57 3.98
N PHE A 195 1.05 -5.28 3.65
CA PHE A 195 0.79 -4.78 2.29
C PHE A 195 1.83 -5.32 1.31
N VAL A 196 3.10 -5.38 1.75
CA VAL A 196 4.18 -5.99 0.98
C VAL A 196 3.89 -7.47 0.71
N LEU A 197 3.61 -8.27 1.73
CA LEU A 197 3.31 -9.69 1.58
C LEU A 197 2.09 -9.93 0.68
N PHE A 198 1.04 -9.15 0.85
CA PHE A 198 -0.15 -9.24 0.01
C PHE A 198 0.16 -8.96 -1.46
N ALA A 199 0.89 -7.87 -1.75
CA ALA A 199 1.30 -7.54 -3.12
C ALA A 199 2.19 -8.63 -3.73
N LEU A 200 3.14 -9.19 -2.96
CA LEU A 200 4.03 -10.26 -3.42
C LEU A 200 3.27 -11.55 -3.74
N VAL A 201 2.33 -11.95 -2.87
CA VAL A 201 1.48 -13.12 -3.11
C VAL A 201 0.64 -12.92 -4.37
N LEU A 202 -0.01 -11.77 -4.53
CA LEU A 202 -0.83 -11.48 -5.71
C LEU A 202 -0.02 -11.57 -7.00
N HIS A 203 1.16 -10.96 -7.06
CA HIS A 203 2.02 -11.01 -8.24
C HIS A 203 2.59 -12.40 -8.51
N ARG A 204 2.93 -13.16 -7.47
CA ARG A 204 3.38 -14.54 -7.62
C ARG A 204 2.27 -15.43 -8.20
N GLU A 205 1.04 -15.29 -7.71
CA GLU A 205 -0.11 -16.07 -8.19
C GLU A 205 -0.57 -15.63 -9.58
N LEU A 206 -0.42 -14.34 -9.92
CA LEU A 206 -0.66 -13.82 -11.27
C LEU A 206 0.18 -14.56 -12.32
N VAL A 207 1.46 -14.76 -12.02
CA VAL A 207 2.47 -15.30 -12.92
C VAL A 207 2.46 -16.84 -12.97
N ARG A 208 1.92 -17.51 -11.96
CA ARG A 208 1.87 -18.98 -11.93
C ARG A 208 1.04 -19.54 -13.08
N THR A 209 1.68 -20.30 -13.96
CA THR A 209 1.02 -20.94 -15.12
C THR A 209 -0.02 -21.97 -14.70
N GLU A 210 0.20 -22.68 -13.59
CA GLU A 210 -0.67 -23.75 -13.12
C GLU A 210 -2.06 -23.26 -12.70
N ARG A 211 -3.10 -24.01 -13.10
CA ARG A 211 -4.52 -23.67 -12.88
C ARG A 211 -5.05 -24.11 -11.51
N ARG A 212 -4.20 -24.35 -10.51
CA ARG A 212 -4.69 -24.79 -9.18
C ARG A 212 -5.24 -23.60 -8.40
N ILE A 213 -6.55 -23.63 -8.21
CA ILE A 213 -7.47 -22.52 -7.87
C ILE A 213 -7.50 -22.06 -6.39
N PRO A 214 -7.05 -22.78 -5.34
CA PRO A 214 -7.26 -22.28 -3.97
C PRO A 214 -6.14 -21.39 -3.43
N GLY A 215 -4.99 -21.29 -4.09
CA GLY A 215 -3.80 -20.62 -3.53
C GLY A 215 -4.03 -19.17 -3.11
N SER A 216 -4.39 -18.29 -4.06
CA SER A 216 -4.53 -16.85 -3.81
C SER A 216 -5.63 -16.50 -2.80
N VAL A 217 -6.77 -17.20 -2.85
CA VAL A 217 -7.88 -17.00 -1.91
C VAL A 217 -7.48 -17.45 -0.51
N LEU A 218 -6.86 -18.62 -0.38
CA LEU A 218 -6.38 -19.11 0.92
C LEU A 218 -5.28 -18.20 1.49
N TRP A 219 -4.36 -17.71 0.65
CA TRP A 219 -3.34 -16.76 1.09
C TRP A 219 -3.95 -15.41 1.50
N GLY A 220 -4.91 -14.90 0.73
CA GLY A 220 -5.62 -13.66 1.07
C GLY A 220 -6.38 -13.79 2.39
N ALA A 221 -7.09 -14.89 2.59
CA ALA A 221 -7.76 -15.21 3.85
C ALA A 221 -6.74 -15.37 5.00
N GLY A 222 -5.65 -16.09 4.78
CA GLY A 222 -4.59 -16.28 5.77
C GLY A 222 -3.91 -14.96 6.16
N LEU A 223 -3.69 -14.05 5.21
CA LEU A 223 -3.16 -12.71 5.49
C LEU A 223 -4.16 -11.85 6.25
N ALA A 224 -5.46 -11.92 5.91
CA ALA A 224 -6.50 -11.18 6.62
C ALA A 224 -6.66 -11.67 8.08
N VAL A 225 -6.67 -13.00 8.29
CA VAL A 225 -6.71 -13.64 9.61
C VAL A 225 -5.42 -13.33 10.38
N GLY A 226 -4.25 -13.41 9.74
CA GLY A 226 -2.97 -13.09 10.37
C GLY A 226 -2.88 -11.61 10.77
N ALA A 227 -3.32 -10.69 9.92
CA ALA A 227 -3.41 -9.27 10.22
C ALA A 227 -4.35 -8.99 11.39
N THR A 228 -5.51 -9.66 11.39
CA THR A 228 -6.50 -9.62 12.47
C THR A 228 -5.91 -10.10 13.79
N ALA A 229 -5.30 -11.29 13.80
CA ALA A 229 -4.72 -11.88 15.00
C ALA A 229 -3.58 -11.02 15.55
N LEU A 230 -2.69 -10.51 14.67
CA LEU A 230 -1.64 -9.58 15.05
C LEU A 230 -2.20 -8.29 15.65
N PHE A 231 -3.34 -7.82 15.13
CA PHE A 231 -3.99 -6.64 15.67
C PHE A 231 -4.62 -6.92 17.04
N ALA A 232 -5.37 -8.01 17.19
CA ALA A 232 -5.98 -8.42 18.46
C ALA A 232 -4.92 -8.63 19.56
N LEU A 233 -3.77 -9.24 19.21
CA LEU A 233 -2.66 -9.46 20.14
C LEU A 233 -1.93 -8.16 20.55
N ARG A 234 -2.07 -7.08 19.78
CA ARG A 234 -1.39 -5.79 20.01
C ARG A 234 -2.32 -4.71 20.54
N GLY A 235 -3.60 -4.76 20.16
CA GLY A 235 -4.62 -3.89 20.68
C GLY A 235 -4.85 -4.27 22.12
N GLY A 236 -4.40 -3.44 23.05
CA GLY A 236 -4.85 -3.47 24.44
C GLY A 236 -6.33 -3.06 24.55
N GLY A 237 -7.19 -3.63 23.70
CA GLY A 237 -8.61 -3.40 23.67
C GLY A 237 -9.17 -3.67 25.05
N ALA A 238 -10.06 -2.79 25.50
CA ALA A 238 -10.73 -2.98 26.77
C ALA A 238 -11.39 -4.37 26.78
N PRO A 239 -11.31 -5.12 27.89
CA PRO A 239 -12.02 -6.40 28.01
C PRO A 239 -13.51 -6.18 27.70
N GLY A 240 -14.01 -6.73 26.60
CA GLY A 240 -15.42 -6.62 26.18
C GLY A 240 -15.67 -6.10 24.77
N ASP A 241 -14.69 -5.52 24.08
CA ASP A 241 -14.85 -5.20 22.65
C ASP A 241 -14.88 -6.49 21.82
N SER A 242 -15.95 -6.68 21.04
CA SER A 242 -16.07 -7.85 20.17
C SER A 242 -14.93 -7.88 19.13
N ASP A 243 -14.27 -9.04 18.98
CA ASP A 243 -13.17 -9.25 18.03
C ASP A 243 -13.50 -8.77 16.60
N ALA A 244 -14.76 -8.90 16.18
CA ALA A 244 -15.22 -8.50 14.86
C ALA A 244 -15.15 -6.98 14.63
N SER A 245 -15.49 -6.16 15.63
CA SER A 245 -15.44 -4.70 15.52
C SER A 245 -14.01 -4.20 15.31
N GLN A 246 -13.03 -4.85 15.94
CA GLN A 246 -11.62 -4.50 15.78
C GLN A 246 -11.12 -4.77 14.36
N ILE A 247 -11.58 -5.85 13.71
CA ILE A 247 -11.24 -6.19 12.32
C ILE A 247 -11.85 -5.20 11.34
N LEU A 248 -13.11 -4.86 11.57
CA LEU A 248 -13.86 -3.97 10.69
C LEU A 248 -13.39 -2.52 10.85
N ASN A 249 -12.95 -2.12 12.04
CA ASN A 249 -12.52 -0.76 12.33
C ASN A 249 -11.01 -0.52 12.08
N GLN A 250 -10.43 -1.22 11.11
CA GLN A 250 -9.02 -1.11 10.76
C GLN A 250 -8.72 0.15 9.94
N GLY A 251 -8.71 1.32 10.57
CA GLY A 251 -8.11 2.52 10.00
C GLY A 251 -8.91 3.80 10.13
N SER A 252 -8.26 4.89 9.74
CA SER A 252 -8.78 6.25 9.88
C SER A 252 -9.56 6.74 8.67
N VAL A 253 -9.76 5.93 7.61
CA VAL A 253 -10.36 6.38 6.34
C VAL A 253 -11.74 7.00 6.55
N LEU A 254 -12.65 6.31 7.23
CA LEU A 254 -14.00 6.83 7.50
C LEU A 254 -13.97 8.10 8.38
N PHE A 255 -13.10 8.11 9.40
CA PHE A 255 -12.91 9.28 10.26
C PHE A 255 -12.46 10.50 9.43
N VAL A 256 -11.40 10.35 8.65
CA VAL A 256 -10.84 11.43 7.82
C VAL A 256 -11.87 11.91 6.79
N ASP A 257 -12.54 10.98 6.11
CA ASP A 257 -13.54 11.32 5.09
C ASP A 257 -14.71 12.11 5.70
N THR A 258 -15.27 11.67 6.83
CA THR A 258 -16.34 12.40 7.51
C THR A 258 -15.89 13.76 8.02
N TRP A 259 -14.66 13.86 8.54
CA TRP A 259 -14.10 15.14 8.99
C TRP A 259 -13.91 16.11 7.82
N VAL A 260 -13.26 15.68 6.74
CA VAL A 260 -13.03 16.52 5.55
C VAL A 260 -14.36 16.95 4.92
N MET A 261 -15.34 16.05 4.81
CA MET A 261 -16.66 16.39 4.26
C MET A 261 -17.47 17.35 5.15
N GLY A 262 -17.16 17.40 6.44
CA GLY A 262 -17.75 18.37 7.38
C GLY A 262 -17.10 19.75 7.34
N HIS A 263 -15.86 19.85 6.84
CA HIS A 263 -15.08 21.09 6.79
C HIS A 263 -14.94 21.69 5.39
N VAL A 264 -15.00 20.88 4.34
CA VAL A 264 -14.91 21.32 2.95
C VAL A 264 -16.26 21.04 2.24
N PRO A 265 -16.93 22.03 1.63
CA PRO A 265 -16.49 23.41 1.44
C PRO A 265 -16.97 24.40 2.53
N SER A 266 -17.56 23.92 3.62
CA SER A 266 -18.27 24.73 4.62
C SER A 266 -17.39 25.74 5.34
N THR A 267 -16.20 25.31 5.78
CA THR A 267 -15.24 26.12 6.52
C THR A 267 -14.04 26.48 5.65
N GLU A 268 -13.62 25.58 4.77
CA GLU A 268 -12.52 25.80 3.83
C GLU A 268 -12.98 25.56 2.40
N PRO A 269 -12.54 26.38 1.43
CA PRO A 269 -12.86 26.14 0.04
C PRO A 269 -12.18 24.88 -0.50
N TYR A 270 -12.68 24.37 -1.62
CA TYR A 270 -12.01 23.31 -2.36
C TYR A 270 -10.59 23.74 -2.76
N GLN A 271 -9.65 22.79 -2.71
CA GLN A 271 -8.24 23.04 -2.97
C GLN A 271 -7.86 22.99 -4.45
N HIS A 272 -8.75 22.51 -5.33
CA HIS A 272 -8.59 22.52 -6.79
C HIS A 272 -7.25 21.94 -7.31
N GLY A 273 -6.72 20.93 -6.64
CA GLY A 273 -5.47 20.25 -7.00
C GLY A 273 -4.23 20.72 -6.25
N ALA A 274 -4.35 21.70 -5.36
CA ALA A 274 -3.21 22.25 -4.62
C ALA A 274 -2.49 21.17 -3.77
N SER A 275 -3.21 20.21 -3.18
CA SER A 275 -2.55 19.15 -2.41
C SER A 275 -1.67 18.24 -3.28
N TYR A 276 -2.11 17.91 -4.50
CA TYR A 276 -1.33 17.13 -5.45
C TYR A 276 -0.07 17.89 -5.92
N LEU A 277 -0.17 19.20 -6.11
CA LEU A 277 0.99 20.03 -6.43
C LEU A 277 1.97 20.11 -5.25
N ARG A 278 1.48 20.26 -4.02
CA ARG A 278 2.33 20.22 -2.81
C ARG A 278 3.03 18.88 -2.66
N ALA A 279 2.34 17.76 -2.97
CA ALA A 279 2.95 16.43 -2.99
C ALA A 279 4.13 16.35 -3.96
N LEU A 280 4.04 16.97 -5.15
CA LEU A 280 5.14 17.06 -6.10
C LEU A 280 6.28 17.94 -5.59
N VAL A 281 5.97 19.12 -5.04
CA VAL A 281 6.96 20.04 -4.47
C VAL A 281 7.73 19.38 -3.32
N ASN A 282 7.05 18.59 -2.49
CA ASN A 282 7.65 17.85 -1.37
C ASN A 282 8.59 16.70 -1.79
N LEU A 283 8.72 16.41 -3.08
CA LEU A 283 9.77 15.53 -3.58
C LEU A 283 11.12 16.24 -3.73
N ILE A 284 11.12 17.58 -3.80
CA ILE A 284 12.33 18.37 -4.00
C ILE A 284 13.03 18.51 -2.64
N PRO A 285 14.29 18.05 -2.50
CA PRO A 285 15.04 18.20 -1.25
C PRO A 285 15.07 19.65 -0.77
N GLY A 286 14.78 19.87 0.51
CA GLY A 286 14.73 21.19 1.14
C GLY A 286 13.41 21.94 1.00
N GLN A 287 12.45 21.44 0.21
CA GLN A 287 11.09 21.97 0.17
C GLN A 287 10.21 21.19 1.15
N HIS A 288 9.59 21.92 2.09
CA HIS A 288 8.74 21.34 3.12
C HIS A 288 7.39 22.06 3.17
N GLN A 289 6.43 21.57 2.39
CA GLN A 289 5.02 21.93 2.49
C GLN A 289 4.35 21.01 3.51
N THR A 290 3.43 21.56 4.30
CA THR A 290 2.65 20.80 5.29
C THR A 290 1.87 19.66 4.61
N PRO A 291 2.14 18.39 4.95
CA PRO A 291 1.35 17.25 4.47
C PRO A 291 -0.09 17.33 4.97
N LEU A 292 -1.06 16.75 4.25
CA LEU A 292 -2.47 16.75 4.66
C LEU A 292 -2.68 16.01 5.99
N ALA A 293 -1.89 14.97 6.26
CA ALA A 293 -1.91 14.31 7.56
C ALA A 293 -1.59 15.29 8.71
N GLN A 294 -0.59 16.16 8.51
CA GLN A 294 -0.23 17.18 9.51
C GLN A 294 -1.27 18.30 9.56
N TRP A 295 -1.78 18.75 8.40
CA TRP A 295 -2.87 19.72 8.34
C TRP A 295 -4.11 19.23 9.12
N LEU A 296 -4.45 17.94 9.01
CA LEU A 296 -5.52 17.34 9.81
C LEU A 296 -5.23 17.43 11.31
N VAL A 297 -4.01 17.07 11.75
CA VAL A 297 -3.59 17.17 13.16
C VAL A 297 -3.74 18.60 13.67
N ASP A 298 -3.20 19.57 12.94
CA ASP A 298 -3.16 20.98 13.31
C ASP A 298 -4.57 21.58 13.49
N ARG A 299 -5.57 21.05 12.76
CA ARG A 299 -6.95 21.54 12.81
C ARG A 299 -7.85 20.74 13.73
N TYR A 300 -7.73 19.42 13.74
CA TYR A 300 -8.60 18.54 14.53
C TYR A 300 -8.13 18.41 15.98
N ALA A 301 -6.82 18.34 16.21
CA ALA A 301 -6.24 18.08 17.53
C ALA A 301 -4.94 18.90 17.71
N PRO A 302 -5.02 20.24 17.74
CA PRO A 302 -3.85 21.11 17.83
C PRO A 302 -3.01 20.76 19.08
N GLY A 303 -1.71 20.59 18.87
CA GLY A 303 -0.76 20.21 19.93
C GLY A 303 -0.67 18.70 20.21
N SER A 304 -1.43 17.86 19.51
CA SER A 304 -1.28 16.42 19.63
C SER A 304 0.05 15.95 19.04
N SER A 305 0.77 15.11 19.78
CA SER A 305 1.94 14.37 19.28
C SER A 305 1.56 13.12 18.48
N SER A 306 0.26 12.82 18.35
CA SER A 306 -0.22 11.64 17.62
C SER A 306 -0.24 11.91 16.12
N GLY A 307 0.46 11.08 15.35
CA GLY A 307 0.35 11.08 13.89
C GLY A 307 -0.98 10.45 13.46
N TYR A 308 -1.81 11.23 12.76
CA TYR A 308 -3.00 10.72 12.10
C TYR A 308 -2.65 10.28 10.68
N GLY A 309 -3.22 9.15 10.22
CA GLY A 309 -3.25 8.84 8.80
C GLY A 309 -4.26 9.75 8.09
N PHE A 310 -4.09 9.94 6.78
CA PHE A 310 -5.06 10.65 5.95
C PHE A 310 -5.89 9.66 5.10
N SER A 311 -6.55 10.16 4.06
CA SER A 311 -7.35 9.35 3.14
C SER A 311 -7.27 9.89 1.71
N LEU A 312 -7.01 9.04 0.72
CA LEU A 312 -7.02 9.45 -0.69
C LEU A 312 -8.43 9.83 -1.17
N THR A 313 -9.48 9.22 -0.61
CA THR A 313 -10.87 9.63 -0.89
C THR A 313 -11.17 11.00 -0.29
N GLY A 314 -10.74 11.24 0.95
CA GLY A 314 -10.79 12.54 1.60
C GLY A 314 -10.03 13.62 0.82
N GLU A 315 -8.81 13.33 0.35
CA GLU A 315 -8.03 14.26 -0.46
C GLU A 315 -8.70 14.58 -1.80
N ALA A 316 -9.19 13.57 -2.53
CA ALA A 316 -9.91 13.79 -3.78
C ALA A 316 -11.15 14.66 -3.59
N TYR A 317 -11.89 14.42 -2.50
CA TYR A 317 -13.02 15.25 -2.12
C TYR A 317 -12.59 16.68 -1.74
N ALA A 318 -11.52 16.86 -0.97
CA ALA A 318 -11.01 18.18 -0.59
C ALA A 318 -10.59 19.02 -1.80
N ASN A 319 -10.17 18.39 -2.90
CA ASN A 319 -9.77 19.09 -4.12
C ASN A 319 -10.93 19.37 -5.07
N PHE A 320 -11.81 18.40 -5.31
CA PHE A 320 -12.80 18.48 -6.40
C PHE A 320 -14.20 17.96 -6.00
N GLY A 321 -14.48 17.84 -4.71
CA GLY A 321 -15.73 17.28 -4.20
C GLY A 321 -15.96 15.83 -4.61
N LEU A 322 -17.22 15.40 -4.67
CA LEU A 322 -17.57 14.01 -4.98
C LEU A 322 -17.11 13.57 -6.38
N TYR A 323 -16.97 14.49 -7.34
CA TYR A 323 -16.51 14.17 -8.69
C TYR A 323 -15.02 13.84 -8.78
N GLY A 324 -14.20 14.40 -7.87
CA GLY A 324 -12.77 14.10 -7.81
C GLY A 324 -12.48 12.64 -7.45
N VAL A 325 -13.32 12.06 -6.59
CA VAL A 325 -13.13 10.72 -6.04
C VAL A 325 -13.12 9.62 -7.13
N PRO A 326 -14.14 9.46 -7.98
CA PRO A 326 -14.12 8.46 -9.04
C PRO A 326 -13.01 8.74 -10.07
N ALA A 327 -12.73 10.01 -10.37
CA ALA A 327 -11.70 10.40 -11.34
C ALA A 327 -10.29 9.99 -10.87
N LEU A 328 -9.93 10.26 -9.61
CA LEU A 328 -8.64 9.86 -9.04
C LEU A 328 -8.50 8.33 -9.05
N PHE A 329 -9.51 7.60 -8.59
CA PHE A 329 -9.44 6.14 -8.51
C PHE A 329 -9.46 5.47 -9.88
N ALA A 330 -10.12 6.08 -10.89
CA ALA A 330 -10.01 5.67 -12.27
C ALA A 330 -8.57 5.82 -12.79
N LEU A 331 -7.91 6.96 -12.52
CA LEU A 331 -6.51 7.20 -12.92
C LEU A 331 -5.54 6.20 -12.25
N LEU A 332 -5.67 5.98 -10.95
CA LEU A 332 -4.84 5.01 -10.21
C LEU A 332 -5.04 3.59 -10.75
N THR A 333 -6.29 3.22 -11.05
CA THR A 333 -6.61 1.92 -11.65
C THR A 333 -6.01 1.77 -13.05
N ALA A 334 -6.05 2.82 -13.87
CA ALA A 334 -5.48 2.81 -15.21
C ALA A 334 -3.95 2.62 -15.14
N ALA A 335 -3.27 3.34 -14.25
CA ALA A 335 -1.84 3.19 -14.00
C ALA A 335 -1.49 1.77 -13.54
N HIS A 336 -2.23 1.23 -12.56
CA HIS A 336 -2.05 -0.13 -12.09
C HIS A 336 -2.22 -1.16 -13.21
N ARG A 337 -3.31 -1.07 -13.99
CA ARG A 337 -3.57 -1.96 -15.13
C ARG A 337 -2.47 -1.87 -16.19
N TRP A 338 -2.01 -0.67 -16.49
CA TRP A 338 -0.94 -0.43 -17.46
C TRP A 338 0.37 -1.11 -17.04
N LEU A 339 0.72 -1.04 -15.75
CA LEU A 339 1.90 -1.69 -15.17
C LEU A 339 1.77 -3.22 -15.17
N VAL A 340 0.67 -3.76 -14.61
CA VAL A 340 0.43 -5.21 -14.51
C VAL A 340 0.41 -5.86 -15.89
N ASN A 341 -0.22 -5.23 -16.89
CA ASN A 341 -0.26 -5.76 -18.25
C ASN A 341 1.11 -5.74 -18.96
N ARG A 342 2.14 -5.09 -18.38
CA ARG A 342 3.51 -5.03 -18.90
C ARG A 342 4.52 -5.76 -18.01
N ILE A 343 4.07 -6.44 -16.96
CA ILE A 343 4.94 -7.10 -15.98
C ILE A 343 5.97 -8.05 -16.62
N ASP A 344 5.59 -8.69 -17.74
CA ASP A 344 6.39 -9.67 -18.49
C ASP A 344 7.26 -9.04 -19.60
N ARG A 345 7.23 -7.71 -19.78
CA ARG A 345 7.92 -7.02 -20.88
C ARG A 345 9.34 -6.57 -20.54
N ALA A 346 9.57 -6.18 -19.29
CA ALA A 346 10.88 -5.73 -18.79
C ALA A 346 10.93 -5.79 -17.25
N PRO A 347 12.11 -5.95 -16.64
CA PRO A 347 12.24 -6.04 -15.18
C PRO A 347 11.72 -4.79 -14.46
N VAL A 348 11.81 -3.61 -15.09
CA VAL A 348 11.27 -2.36 -14.54
C VAL A 348 9.76 -2.42 -14.36
N TYR A 349 9.01 -3.10 -15.24
CA TYR A 349 7.56 -3.22 -15.11
C TYR A 349 7.18 -4.21 -14.01
N ALA A 350 7.93 -5.30 -13.86
CA ALA A 350 7.75 -6.24 -12.76
C ALA A 350 8.00 -5.58 -11.39
N TYR A 351 9.06 -4.79 -11.31
CA TYR A 351 9.36 -3.98 -10.14
C TYR A 351 8.26 -2.94 -9.86
N ALA A 352 7.94 -2.12 -10.86
CA ALA A 352 6.99 -1.02 -10.71
C ALA A 352 5.57 -1.50 -10.41
N SER A 353 5.13 -2.64 -10.95
CA SER A 353 3.79 -3.17 -10.65
C SER A 353 3.66 -3.57 -9.19
N ILE A 354 4.68 -4.25 -8.62
CA ILE A 354 4.69 -4.63 -7.20
C ILE A 354 4.72 -3.38 -6.34
N LEU A 355 5.66 -2.47 -6.60
CA LEU A 355 5.81 -1.23 -5.84
C LEU A 355 4.53 -0.39 -5.86
N PHE A 356 3.93 -0.18 -7.03
CA PHE A 356 2.70 0.59 -7.16
C PHE A 356 1.52 -0.06 -6.41
N THR A 357 1.45 -1.39 -6.42
CA THR A 357 0.42 -2.12 -5.66
C THR A 357 0.57 -1.90 -4.16
N VAL A 358 1.79 -2.01 -3.62
CA VAL A 358 2.06 -1.70 -2.20
C VAL A 358 1.75 -0.24 -1.89
N ALA A 359 2.25 0.68 -2.72
CA ALA A 359 2.08 2.11 -2.54
C ALA A 359 0.60 2.53 -2.60
N TRP A 360 -0.21 1.91 -3.45
CA TRP A 360 -1.64 2.19 -3.56
C TRP A 360 -2.42 1.65 -2.36
N MET A 361 -2.12 0.43 -1.90
CA MET A 361 -2.73 -0.12 -0.68
C MET A 361 -2.42 0.74 0.55
N TYR A 362 -1.15 1.13 0.71
CA TYR A 362 -0.72 2.02 1.78
C TYR A 362 -1.35 3.41 1.64
N GLY A 363 -1.26 3.98 0.44
CA GLY A 363 -1.77 5.31 0.10
C GLY A 363 -3.28 5.44 0.24
N PHE A 364 -4.06 4.38 0.05
CA PHE A 364 -5.52 4.40 0.30
C PHE A 364 -5.86 4.92 1.70
N ARG A 365 -4.99 4.65 2.67
CA ARG A 365 -5.08 5.08 4.08
C ARG A 365 -4.12 6.22 4.41
N GLY A 366 -3.71 6.96 3.40
CA GLY A 366 -2.77 8.06 3.46
C GLY A 366 -3.16 9.14 2.46
N GLU A 367 -2.17 9.83 1.90
CA GLU A 367 -2.36 10.94 0.97
C GLU A 367 -1.48 10.76 -0.27
N SER A 368 -1.73 11.55 -1.30
CA SER A 368 -1.02 11.49 -2.58
C SER A 368 0.49 11.68 -2.43
N GLN A 369 0.92 12.45 -1.43
CA GLN A 369 2.34 12.62 -1.10
C GLN A 369 3.03 11.31 -0.75
N SER A 370 2.42 10.43 0.06
CA SER A 370 3.05 9.15 0.42
C SER A 370 3.10 8.20 -0.78
N LEU A 371 2.02 8.13 -1.56
CA LEU A 371 1.97 7.37 -2.82
C LEU A 371 3.08 7.81 -3.78
N LEU A 372 3.18 9.11 -4.02
CA LEU A 372 4.10 9.71 -4.97
C LEU A 372 5.56 9.58 -4.52
N LYS A 373 5.85 9.84 -3.24
CA LYS A 373 7.19 9.65 -2.66
C LYS A 373 7.66 8.21 -2.84
N THR A 374 6.80 7.23 -2.55
CA THR A 374 7.13 5.80 -2.73
C THR A 374 7.41 5.44 -4.19
N VAL A 375 6.59 5.91 -5.13
CA VAL A 375 6.79 5.62 -6.56
C VAL A 375 8.06 6.28 -7.09
N VAL A 376 8.30 7.55 -6.75
CA VAL A 376 9.46 8.30 -7.25
C VAL A 376 10.75 7.78 -6.63
N TYR A 377 10.80 7.59 -5.31
CA TYR A 377 11.99 7.07 -4.65
C TYR A 377 12.28 5.62 -5.06
N GLY A 378 11.25 4.81 -5.27
CA GLY A 378 11.44 3.47 -5.82
C GLY A 378 11.95 3.49 -7.26
N ALA A 379 11.49 4.41 -8.10
CA ALA A 379 12.04 4.58 -9.45
C ALA A 379 13.53 4.97 -9.42
N VAL A 380 13.92 5.91 -8.53
CA VAL A 380 15.31 6.29 -8.31
C VAL A 380 16.13 5.11 -7.79
N PHE A 381 15.64 4.42 -6.76
CA PHE A 381 16.28 3.25 -6.16
C PHE A 381 16.56 2.16 -7.20
N PHE A 382 15.55 1.80 -7.99
CA PHE A 382 15.70 0.84 -9.08
C PHE A 382 16.68 1.32 -10.16
N GLY A 383 16.59 2.59 -10.55
CA GLY A 383 17.47 3.21 -11.52
C GLY A 383 18.95 3.15 -11.11
N VAL A 384 19.25 3.47 -9.86
CA VAL A 384 20.61 3.39 -9.28
C VAL A 384 21.11 1.95 -9.29
N ILE A 385 20.32 0.99 -8.78
CA ILE A 385 20.71 -0.42 -8.76
C ILE A 385 21.02 -0.93 -10.16
N ARG A 386 20.18 -0.58 -11.14
CA ARG A 386 20.35 -0.99 -12.53
C ARG A 386 21.60 -0.35 -13.15
N ALA A 387 21.82 0.95 -12.96
CA ALA A 387 22.95 1.68 -13.53
C ALA A 387 24.29 1.16 -12.99
N VAL A 388 24.38 0.93 -11.68
CA VAL A 388 25.59 0.39 -11.05
C VAL A 388 25.80 -1.07 -11.46
N SER A 389 24.74 -1.87 -11.49
CA SER A 389 24.81 -3.27 -11.95
C SER A 389 25.33 -3.38 -13.38
N ALA A 390 24.93 -2.49 -14.29
CA ALA A 390 25.40 -2.50 -15.67
C ALA A 390 26.91 -2.25 -15.77
N ARG A 391 27.44 -1.32 -14.96
CA ARG A 391 28.89 -1.04 -14.93
C ARG A 391 29.70 -2.23 -14.45
N VAL A 392 29.27 -2.87 -13.35
CA VAL A 392 29.95 -4.06 -12.81
C VAL A 392 30.04 -5.19 -13.83
N VAL A 393 28.99 -5.39 -14.65
CA VAL A 393 29.00 -6.42 -15.69
C VAL A 393 29.98 -6.09 -16.82
N THR A 394 30.03 -4.83 -17.27
CA THR A 394 30.97 -4.40 -18.30
C THR A 394 32.42 -4.55 -17.85
N ASP A 395 32.75 -4.11 -16.63
CA ASP A 395 34.10 -4.22 -16.09
C ASP A 395 34.56 -5.69 -15.96
N ASP A 396 33.66 -6.59 -15.56
CA ASP A 396 33.92 -8.04 -15.47
C ASP A 396 34.15 -8.70 -16.85
N GLU A 397 33.47 -8.23 -17.90
CA GLU A 397 33.64 -8.73 -19.28
C GLU A 397 34.99 -8.27 -19.85
N GLU A 398 35.35 -7.00 -19.69
CA GLU A 398 36.64 -6.45 -20.12
C GLU A 398 37.82 -7.14 -19.40
N ALA A 399 37.70 -7.39 -18.09
CA ALA A 399 38.73 -8.08 -17.32
C ALA A 399 38.95 -9.53 -17.81
N ARG A 400 37.89 -10.22 -18.25
CA ARG A 400 37.98 -11.59 -18.79
C ARG A 400 38.59 -11.62 -20.19
N GLU A 401 38.29 -10.64 -21.03
CA GLU A 401 38.88 -10.52 -22.36
C GLU A 401 40.39 -10.30 -22.24
N CYS A 402 40.83 -9.37 -21.37
CA CYS A 402 42.25 -9.14 -21.10
C CYS A 402 42.98 -10.36 -20.52
N ALA A 403 42.32 -11.19 -19.71
CA ALA A 403 42.92 -12.39 -19.13
C ALA A 403 43.02 -13.58 -20.11
N SER A 404 42.39 -13.48 -21.29
CA SER A 404 42.40 -14.52 -22.32
C SER A 404 43.46 -14.32 -23.39
N VAL A 405 44.15 -13.17 -23.37
CA VAL A 405 45.31 -12.82 -24.22
C VAL A 405 46.59 -13.17 -23.46
#